data_AF-A0A966ZA11-F1
#
_entry.id   AF-A0A966ZA11-F1
#
_cell.length_a   1.000
_cell.length_b   1.000
_cell.length_c   1.000
_cell.angle_alpha   90.00
_cell.angle_beta   90.00
_cell.angle_gamma   90.00
#
_symmetry.space_group_name_H-M   'P 1'
#
loop_
_entity.id
_entity.type
_entity.pdbx_description
1 polymer ?
#
loop_
_entity_poly.entity_id
_entity_poly.type
_entity_poly.pdbx_seq_one_letter_code
_entity_poly.pdbx_strand_id
1 'polypeptide(L)'
;MLAAFPVGHIYDHGDAPKNPRFAAYSAARDALPHTALRVGDRVPLRGVGVEVLTSAGEWKKTGKGGRNAACDTNKQAEARATDFEDDQSLGLLITIGKFRMLDLADLEAHNSHDLVCPNNLLGRVSLYNVNVHGQFKGIAPELLAAIQAPVMIQANGARKGADAQTWPVLKAAPGVRDIWQVHTSVNAGPGANPPDDFIANLEPADGFRWLHISAEKSGSFTVTNMRNGFRRRYSGSGDTNP
;
A
#
# COMPACT_ATOMS: atom_id res chain seq x y z
N MET A 1 -1.23 21.26 -9.17
CA MET A 1 -0.64 19.94 -9.49
C MET A 1 -0.65 19.65 -10.99
N LEU A 2 -1.82 19.62 -11.66
CA LEU A 2 -1.92 19.37 -13.11
C LEU A 2 -1.16 20.40 -14.00
N ALA A 3 -1.01 21.64 -13.53
CA ALA A 3 -0.22 22.65 -14.22
C ALA A 3 1.31 22.48 -14.05
N ALA A 4 1.76 21.75 -13.02
CA ALA A 4 3.17 21.52 -12.71
C ALA A 4 3.69 20.18 -13.25
N PHE A 5 2.79 19.21 -13.42
CA PHE A 5 3.07 17.90 -14.00
C PHE A 5 2.04 17.60 -15.08
N PRO A 6 2.43 17.55 -16.36
CA PRO A 6 1.49 17.29 -17.44
C PRO A 6 0.90 15.88 -17.27
N VAL A 7 -0.42 15.81 -17.06
CA VAL A 7 -1.16 14.55 -16.97
C VAL A 7 -1.78 14.26 -18.33
N GLY A 8 -1.28 13.22 -18.99
CA GLY A 8 -1.80 12.80 -20.30
C GLY A 8 -3.05 11.92 -20.22
N HIS A 9 -3.17 11.09 -19.17
CA HIS A 9 -4.29 10.18 -18.97
C HIS A 9 -4.46 9.84 -17.49
N ILE A 10 -5.69 9.75 -17.01
CA ILE A 10 -6.02 9.37 -15.63
C ILE A 10 -6.58 7.95 -15.59
N TYR A 11 -6.08 7.13 -14.67
CA TYR A 11 -6.65 5.84 -14.34
C TYR A 11 -7.10 5.89 -12.89
N ASP A 12 -8.39 5.68 -12.64
CA ASP A 12 -9.02 5.79 -11.32
C ASP A 12 -10.05 4.68 -11.10
N HIS A 13 -10.79 4.75 -9.99
CA HIS A 13 -11.88 3.81 -9.70
C HIS A 13 -13.23 4.25 -10.31
N GLY A 14 -13.26 5.29 -11.14
CA GLY A 14 -14.50 5.90 -11.66
C GLY A 14 -15.25 6.72 -10.61
N ASP A 15 -16.57 6.78 -10.73
CA ASP A 15 -17.40 7.61 -9.86
C ASP A 15 -17.49 7.06 -8.44
N ALA A 16 -17.41 7.95 -7.44
CA ALA A 16 -17.64 7.64 -6.03
C ALA A 16 -19.04 8.13 -5.58
N PRO A 17 -19.55 7.69 -4.42
CA PRO A 17 -20.75 8.30 -3.85
C PRO A 17 -20.59 9.81 -3.67
N LYS A 18 -21.72 10.52 -3.59
CA LYS A 18 -21.78 11.99 -3.52
C LYS A 18 -20.99 12.55 -2.32
N ASN A 19 -19.71 12.81 -2.54
CA ASN A 19 -18.80 13.47 -1.62
C ASN A 19 -18.41 14.83 -2.22
N PRO A 20 -18.65 15.97 -1.54
CA PRO A 20 -18.28 17.29 -2.05
C PRO A 20 -16.78 17.44 -2.39
N ARG A 21 -15.89 16.69 -1.71
CA ARG A 21 -14.45 16.68 -2.03
C ARG A 21 -14.17 15.98 -3.36
N PHE A 22 -14.91 14.92 -3.65
CA PHE A 22 -14.79 14.17 -4.91
C PHE A 22 -15.27 15.01 -6.11
N ALA A 23 -16.21 15.94 -5.93
CA ALA A 23 -16.71 16.78 -7.02
C ALA A 23 -15.60 17.61 -7.69
N ALA A 24 -14.66 18.16 -6.92
CA ALA A 24 -13.52 18.91 -7.47
C ALA A 24 -12.56 18.00 -8.25
N TYR A 25 -12.35 16.78 -7.76
CA TYR A 25 -11.56 15.77 -8.47
C TYR A 25 -12.23 15.33 -9.76
N SER A 26 -13.53 14.97 -9.73
CA SER A 26 -14.32 14.59 -10.90
C SER A 26 -14.25 15.67 -11.98
N ALA A 27 -14.46 16.93 -11.64
CA ALA A 27 -14.37 18.03 -12.61
C ALA A 27 -12.99 18.11 -13.30
N ALA A 28 -11.91 17.86 -12.55
CA ALA A 28 -10.55 17.83 -13.10
C ALA A 28 -10.29 16.57 -13.94
N ARG A 29 -10.78 15.42 -13.51
CA ARG A 29 -10.71 14.13 -14.23
C ARG A 29 -11.44 14.20 -15.56
N ASP A 30 -12.67 14.71 -15.55
CA ASP A 30 -13.56 14.75 -16.72
C ASP A 30 -13.05 15.73 -17.79
N ALA A 31 -12.16 16.67 -17.41
CA ALA A 31 -11.47 17.56 -18.33
C ALA A 31 -10.26 16.89 -19.04
N LEU A 32 -9.91 15.66 -18.70
CA LEU A 32 -8.77 14.91 -19.24
C LEU A 32 -9.21 13.54 -19.77
N PRO A 33 -8.42 12.92 -20.67
CA PRO A 33 -8.58 11.51 -20.99
C PRO A 33 -8.49 10.67 -19.71
N HIS A 34 -9.49 9.83 -19.47
CA HIS A 34 -9.53 8.99 -18.28
C HIS A 34 -10.12 7.61 -18.56
N THR A 35 -9.83 6.68 -17.65
CA THR A 35 -10.35 5.31 -17.69
C THR A 35 -10.66 4.86 -16.27
N ALA A 36 -11.94 4.60 -16.01
CA ALA A 36 -12.38 3.94 -14.79
C ALA A 36 -11.98 2.45 -14.87
N LEU A 37 -11.11 2.04 -13.97
CA LEU A 37 -10.60 0.67 -13.89
C LEU A 37 -11.54 -0.22 -13.09
N ARG A 38 -11.68 -1.46 -13.52
CA ARG A 38 -12.41 -2.53 -12.81
C ARG A 38 -11.44 -3.56 -12.26
N VAL A 39 -11.91 -4.31 -11.26
CA VAL A 39 -11.16 -5.46 -10.73
C VAL A 39 -10.76 -6.41 -11.85
N GLY A 40 -9.47 -6.75 -11.91
CA GLY A 40 -8.89 -7.61 -12.95
C GLY A 40 -8.36 -6.87 -14.18
N ASP A 41 -8.67 -5.57 -14.35
CA ASP A 41 -8.08 -4.74 -15.39
C ASP A 41 -6.56 -4.59 -15.19
N ARG A 42 -5.89 -4.15 -16.26
CA ARG A 42 -4.47 -3.83 -16.23
C ARG A 42 -4.20 -2.41 -16.70
N VAL A 43 -3.34 -1.70 -15.97
CA VAL A 43 -2.87 -0.38 -16.40
C VAL A 43 -1.78 -0.57 -17.47
N PRO A 44 -1.89 0.05 -18.65
CA PRO A 44 -0.93 -0.12 -19.72
C PRO A 44 0.38 0.60 -19.40
N LEU A 45 1.34 -0.13 -18.83
CA LEU A 45 2.69 0.36 -18.53
C LEU A 45 3.73 -0.60 -19.10
N ARG A 46 4.54 -0.13 -20.07
CA ARG A 46 5.49 -1.00 -20.78
C ARG A 46 6.52 -1.58 -19.80
N GLY A 47 6.62 -2.91 -19.79
CA GLY A 47 7.60 -3.64 -18.97
C GLY A 47 7.22 -3.80 -17.51
N VAL A 48 6.03 -3.34 -17.11
CA VAL A 48 5.50 -3.44 -15.75
C VAL A 48 4.10 -4.05 -15.81
N GLY A 49 3.85 -5.11 -15.06
CA GLY A 49 2.49 -5.60 -14.85
C GLY A 49 1.82 -4.79 -13.74
N VAL A 50 0.69 -4.16 -14.01
CA VAL A 50 -0.11 -3.46 -13.00
C VAL A 50 -1.51 -4.04 -13.04
N GLU A 51 -1.86 -4.90 -12.09
CA GLU A 51 -3.18 -5.53 -11.98
C GLU A 51 -4.02 -4.81 -10.92
N VAL A 52 -5.30 -4.57 -11.24
CA VAL A 52 -6.27 -3.98 -10.34
C VAL A 52 -6.88 -5.06 -9.45
N LEU A 53 -6.67 -4.94 -8.14
CA LEU A 53 -7.14 -5.87 -7.11
C LEU A 53 -8.46 -5.43 -6.48
N THR A 54 -8.62 -4.12 -6.27
CA THR A 54 -9.84 -3.50 -5.74
C THR A 54 -10.15 -2.25 -6.53
N SER A 55 -11.45 -1.94 -6.69
CA SER A 55 -11.91 -0.71 -7.32
C SER A 55 -13.39 -0.51 -7.02
N ALA A 56 -13.79 0.70 -6.62
CA ALA A 56 -15.21 1.08 -6.46
C ALA A 56 -16.04 0.10 -5.60
N GLY A 57 -15.48 -0.31 -4.45
CA GLY A 57 -16.13 -1.23 -3.51
C GLY A 57 -16.11 -2.70 -3.95
N GLU A 58 -15.49 -3.02 -5.09
CA GLU A 58 -15.31 -4.39 -5.57
C GLU A 58 -13.88 -4.88 -5.31
N TRP A 59 -13.73 -6.20 -5.19
CA TRP A 59 -12.44 -6.84 -4.94
C TRP A 59 -12.26 -8.14 -5.70
N LYS A 60 -10.99 -8.52 -5.89
CA LYS A 60 -10.56 -9.77 -6.51
C LYS A 60 -11.18 -10.97 -5.81
N LYS A 61 -11.81 -11.87 -6.56
CA LYS A 61 -12.49 -13.07 -6.04
C LYS A 61 -11.73 -14.38 -6.24
N THR A 62 -10.66 -14.37 -7.04
CA THR A 62 -9.90 -15.58 -7.38
C THR A 62 -8.40 -15.36 -7.26
N GLY A 63 -7.68 -16.38 -6.82
CA GLY A 63 -6.23 -16.37 -6.69
C GLY A 63 -5.69 -17.78 -6.59
N LYS A 64 -4.36 -17.92 -6.73
CA LYS A 64 -3.68 -19.24 -6.73
C LYS A 64 -3.07 -19.60 -5.37
N GLY A 65 -3.17 -18.75 -4.36
CA GLY A 65 -2.65 -19.03 -3.03
C GLY A 65 -3.55 -20.01 -2.27
N GLY A 66 -2.94 -20.74 -1.33
CA GLY A 66 -3.65 -21.67 -0.46
C GLY A 66 -4.34 -20.97 0.71
N ARG A 67 -4.86 -21.81 1.62
CA ARG A 67 -5.49 -21.40 2.88
C ARG A 67 -4.58 -20.47 3.67
N ASN A 68 -5.14 -19.38 4.18
CA ASN A 68 -4.46 -18.49 5.11
C ASN A 68 -4.86 -18.85 6.55
N ALA A 69 -3.99 -19.54 7.28
CA ALA A 69 -4.29 -19.98 8.65
C ALA A 69 -4.52 -18.81 9.63
N ALA A 70 -4.04 -17.60 9.32
CA ALA A 70 -4.28 -16.42 10.16
C ALA A 70 -5.76 -16.01 10.19
N CYS A 71 -6.56 -16.42 9.21
CA CYS A 71 -8.01 -16.16 9.19
C CYS A 71 -8.77 -16.90 10.30
N ASP A 72 -8.20 -17.96 10.88
CA ASP A 72 -8.85 -18.73 11.95
C ASP A 72 -8.90 -17.95 13.27
N THR A 73 -7.92 -17.06 13.49
CA THR A 73 -7.75 -16.31 14.74
C THR A 73 -8.01 -14.81 14.59
N ASN A 74 -7.81 -14.26 13.38
CA ASN A 74 -8.07 -12.85 13.09
C ASN A 74 -9.42 -12.72 12.40
N LYS A 75 -10.38 -12.16 13.13
CA LYS A 75 -11.72 -11.87 12.60
C LYS A 75 -11.67 -10.65 11.70
N GLN A 76 -12.50 -10.67 10.65
CA GLN A 76 -12.74 -9.51 9.81
C GLN A 76 -13.14 -8.31 10.68
N ALA A 77 -12.48 -7.17 10.47
CA ALA A 77 -12.85 -5.93 11.13
C ALA A 77 -14.27 -5.50 10.71
N GLU A 78 -14.95 -4.73 11.57
CA GLU A 78 -16.25 -4.17 11.22
C GLU A 78 -16.09 -3.04 10.19
N ALA A 79 -17.00 -2.99 9.21
CA ALA A 79 -17.07 -1.89 8.27
C ALA A 79 -17.43 -0.57 8.97
N ARG A 80 -16.82 0.53 8.53
CA ARG A 80 -17.05 1.85 9.12
C ARG A 80 -18.09 2.61 8.31
N ALA A 81 -19.32 2.68 8.82
CA ALA A 81 -20.45 3.32 8.13
C ALA A 81 -20.24 4.79 7.70
N THR A 82 -19.26 5.48 8.29
CA THR A 82 -18.96 6.89 7.99
C THR A 82 -17.85 7.09 6.96
N ASP A 83 -17.18 6.02 6.52
CA ASP A 83 -15.92 6.10 5.78
C ASP A 83 -15.93 5.31 4.47
N PHE A 84 -16.94 5.57 3.66
CA PHE A 84 -17.18 4.79 2.44
C PHE A 84 -16.18 5.06 1.31
N GLU A 85 -15.51 6.22 1.32
CA GLU A 85 -14.62 6.60 0.22
C GLU A 85 -13.35 5.75 0.18
N ASP A 86 -12.76 5.47 1.35
CA ASP A 86 -11.60 4.60 1.49
C ASP A 86 -11.87 3.18 0.97
N ASP A 87 -13.10 2.69 1.12
CA ASP A 87 -13.56 1.40 0.57
C ASP A 87 -13.65 1.38 -0.96
N GLN A 88 -13.60 2.55 -1.61
CA GLN A 88 -13.56 2.65 -3.08
C GLN A 88 -12.13 2.59 -3.63
N SER A 89 -11.12 2.49 -2.76
CA SER A 89 -9.70 2.55 -3.11
C SER A 89 -9.32 1.63 -4.26
N LEU A 90 -8.61 2.21 -5.23
CA LEU A 90 -7.99 1.49 -6.32
C LEU A 90 -6.73 0.76 -5.83
N GLY A 91 -6.85 -0.51 -5.50
CA GLY A 91 -5.75 -1.34 -5.03
C GLY A 91 -5.04 -2.03 -6.18
N LEU A 92 -3.71 -2.03 -6.15
CA LEU A 92 -2.85 -2.44 -7.24
C LEU A 92 -1.83 -3.51 -6.80
N LEU A 93 -1.61 -4.48 -7.68
CA LEU A 93 -0.44 -5.34 -7.66
C LEU A 93 0.50 -4.95 -8.80
N ILE A 94 1.67 -4.41 -8.43
CA ILE A 94 2.69 -3.97 -9.38
C ILE A 94 3.78 -5.04 -9.46
N THR A 95 4.09 -5.51 -10.67
CA THR A 95 5.02 -6.62 -10.92
C THR A 95 6.08 -6.23 -11.94
N ILE A 96 7.36 -6.44 -11.59
CA ILE A 96 8.51 -6.27 -12.48
C ILE A 96 9.34 -7.56 -12.43
N GLY A 97 9.17 -8.43 -13.42
CA GLY A 97 9.73 -9.79 -13.38
C GLY A 97 9.25 -10.53 -12.14
N LYS A 98 10.16 -10.88 -11.22
CA LYS A 98 9.84 -11.54 -9.94
C LYS A 98 9.52 -10.55 -8.80
N PHE A 99 9.81 -9.26 -8.95
CA PHE A 99 9.46 -8.26 -7.94
C PHE A 99 7.95 -8.03 -7.92
N ARG A 100 7.35 -8.01 -6.73
CA ARG A 100 5.92 -7.75 -6.54
C ARG A 100 5.73 -6.70 -5.45
N MET A 101 5.06 -5.60 -5.75
CA MET A 101 4.66 -4.57 -4.79
C MET A 101 3.14 -4.58 -4.66
N LEU A 102 2.66 -4.63 -3.43
CA LEU A 102 1.25 -4.43 -3.10
C LEU A 102 1.04 -3.00 -2.64
N ASP A 103 0.06 -2.33 -3.22
CA ASP A 103 -0.40 -1.02 -2.79
C ASP A 103 -1.93 -1.01 -2.84
N LEU A 104 -2.58 -1.07 -1.68
CA LEU A 104 -4.05 -1.02 -1.59
C LEU A 104 -4.54 0.40 -1.26
N ALA A 105 -3.68 1.41 -1.35
CA ALA A 105 -3.99 2.80 -1.04
C ALA A 105 -4.66 2.94 0.35
N ASP A 106 -5.84 3.56 0.43
CA ASP A 106 -6.55 3.77 1.69
C ASP A 106 -7.59 2.66 1.97
N LEU A 107 -7.45 1.47 1.37
CA LEU A 107 -8.38 0.37 1.60
C LEU A 107 -8.39 -0.07 3.07
N GLU A 108 -9.58 -0.11 3.68
CA GLU A 108 -9.72 -0.49 5.08
C GLU A 108 -9.49 -1.99 5.36
N ALA A 109 -9.24 -2.31 6.63
CA ALA A 109 -8.89 -3.66 7.08
C ALA A 109 -9.98 -4.70 6.73
N HIS A 110 -11.25 -4.32 6.80
CA HIS A 110 -12.35 -5.24 6.52
C HIS A 110 -12.38 -5.69 5.06
N ASN A 111 -12.08 -4.80 4.10
CA ASN A 111 -11.95 -5.17 2.69
C ASN A 111 -10.63 -5.89 2.38
N SER A 112 -9.57 -5.58 3.13
CA SER A 112 -8.31 -6.32 3.05
C SER A 112 -8.47 -7.79 3.43
N HIS A 113 -9.35 -8.11 4.38
CA HIS A 113 -9.71 -9.47 4.77
C HIS A 113 -10.20 -10.30 3.57
N ASP A 114 -11.07 -9.73 2.74
CA ASP A 114 -11.69 -10.44 1.62
C ASP A 114 -10.69 -10.78 0.49
N LEU A 115 -9.53 -10.15 0.48
CA LEU A 115 -8.44 -10.49 -0.44
C LEU A 115 -7.60 -11.69 0.04
N VAL A 116 -7.70 -12.07 1.31
CA VAL A 116 -6.77 -13.05 1.93
C VAL A 116 -7.45 -14.14 2.76
N CYS A 117 -8.76 -14.08 2.96
CA CYS A 117 -9.52 -15.05 3.72
C CYS A 117 -10.70 -15.65 2.93
N PRO A 118 -10.97 -16.96 3.06
CA PRO A 118 -10.17 -17.95 3.80
C PRO A 118 -8.87 -18.33 3.06
N ASN A 119 -8.72 -17.92 1.80
CA ASN A 119 -7.57 -18.22 0.95
C ASN A 119 -6.82 -16.95 0.58
N ASN A 120 -5.49 -17.05 0.54
CA ASN A 120 -4.64 -15.96 0.11
C ASN A 120 -4.76 -15.73 -1.40
N LEU A 121 -5.55 -14.74 -1.83
CA LEU A 121 -5.73 -14.44 -3.26
C LEU A 121 -4.54 -13.69 -3.87
N LEU A 122 -3.72 -13.06 -3.02
CA LEU A 122 -2.64 -12.16 -3.41
C LEU A 122 -1.28 -12.88 -3.55
N GLY A 123 -1.03 -13.91 -2.75
CA GLY A 123 0.29 -14.53 -2.60
C GLY A 123 1.31 -13.59 -1.94
N ARG A 124 2.56 -14.06 -1.78
CA ARG A 124 3.63 -13.29 -1.13
C ARG A 124 4.14 -12.14 -1.99
N VAL A 125 4.51 -11.02 -1.37
CA VAL A 125 5.01 -9.82 -2.07
C VAL A 125 6.40 -9.42 -1.58
N SER A 126 7.12 -8.68 -2.41
CA SER A 126 8.46 -8.15 -2.11
C SER A 126 8.39 -6.88 -1.26
N LEU A 127 7.39 -6.03 -1.52
CA LEU A 127 7.19 -4.76 -0.84
C LEU A 127 5.69 -4.50 -0.65
N TYR A 128 5.32 -3.89 0.47
CA TYR A 128 3.96 -3.48 0.77
C TYR A 128 3.92 -1.99 1.13
N ASN A 129 3.12 -1.20 0.41
CA ASN A 129 2.76 0.15 0.84
C ASN A 129 1.60 0.02 1.83
N VAL A 130 1.83 0.42 3.08
CA VAL A 130 0.89 0.19 4.19
C VAL A 130 -0.37 1.02 3.98
N ASN A 131 -1.52 0.34 4.02
CA ASN A 131 -2.81 0.96 3.80
C ASN A 131 -3.09 2.13 4.74
N VAL A 132 -3.91 3.08 4.29
CA VAL A 132 -4.43 4.20 5.08
C VAL A 132 -3.30 4.94 5.82
N HIS A 133 -2.14 5.06 5.19
CA HIS A 133 -0.96 5.68 5.77
C HIS A 133 -0.46 5.04 7.08
N GLY A 134 -0.88 3.81 7.40
CA GLY A 134 -0.65 3.17 8.70
C GLY A 134 -1.60 3.61 9.81
N GLN A 135 -2.77 4.17 9.49
CA GLN A 135 -3.85 4.27 10.47
C GLN A 135 -4.36 2.88 10.84
N PHE A 136 -4.74 2.69 12.10
CA PHE A 136 -5.10 1.36 12.59
C PHE A 136 -6.30 0.76 11.84
N LYS A 137 -7.22 1.60 11.33
CA LYS A 137 -8.37 1.16 10.52
C LYS A 137 -7.99 0.45 9.21
N GLY A 138 -6.77 0.64 8.70
CA GLY A 138 -6.24 -0.02 7.52
C GLY A 138 -5.48 -1.31 7.80
N ILE A 139 -5.33 -1.73 9.07
CA ILE A 139 -4.41 -2.80 9.45
C ILE A 139 -5.16 -4.12 9.70
N ALA A 140 -4.87 -5.12 8.88
CA ALA A 140 -5.38 -6.49 9.00
C ALA A 140 -4.22 -7.47 9.23
N PRO A 141 -4.07 -8.09 10.42
CA PRO A 141 -2.99 -9.06 10.68
C PRO A 141 -2.98 -10.25 9.71
N GLU A 142 -4.16 -10.71 9.28
CA GLU A 142 -4.33 -11.77 8.29
C GLU A 142 -3.79 -11.39 6.90
N LEU A 143 -3.84 -10.11 6.52
CA LEU A 143 -3.22 -9.60 5.29
C LEU A 143 -1.70 -9.70 5.42
N LEU A 144 -1.14 -9.24 6.54
CA LEU A 144 0.31 -9.27 6.77
C LEU A 144 0.85 -10.71 6.78
N ALA A 145 0.12 -11.64 7.40
CA ALA A 145 0.45 -13.06 7.40
C ALA A 145 0.38 -13.71 6.00
N ALA A 146 -0.56 -13.25 5.16
CA ALA A 146 -0.71 -13.73 3.79
C ALA A 146 0.39 -13.23 2.85
N ILE A 147 0.73 -11.94 2.91
CA ILE A 147 1.64 -11.32 1.94
C ILE A 147 3.11 -11.43 2.35
N GLN A 148 3.39 -11.58 3.66
CA GLN A 148 4.73 -11.75 4.24
C GLN A 148 5.79 -10.83 3.60
N ALA A 149 5.44 -9.55 3.48
CA ALA A 149 6.29 -8.56 2.85
C ALA A 149 7.53 -8.30 3.74
N PRO A 150 8.76 -8.53 3.25
CA PRO A 150 9.95 -8.25 4.04
C PRO A 150 10.21 -6.75 4.22
N VAL A 151 9.64 -5.92 3.35
CA VAL A 151 9.78 -4.47 3.41
C VAL A 151 8.42 -3.81 3.31
N MET A 152 8.17 -2.87 4.22
CA MET A 152 6.95 -2.06 4.24
C MET A 152 7.31 -0.58 4.11
N ILE A 153 6.49 0.16 3.35
CA ILE A 153 6.57 1.62 3.26
C ILE A 153 5.33 2.18 3.93
N GLN A 154 5.51 3.00 4.96
CA GLN A 154 4.43 3.73 5.59
C GLN A 154 4.43 5.15 5.04
N ALA A 155 3.53 5.39 4.08
CA ALA A 155 3.37 6.67 3.39
C ALA A 155 2.61 7.70 4.25
N ASN A 156 3.00 7.85 5.51
CA ASN A 156 2.36 8.74 6.48
C ASN A 156 2.81 10.20 6.33
N GLY A 157 1.97 11.10 6.84
CA GLY A 157 2.34 12.48 7.16
C GLY A 157 2.79 12.60 8.61
N ALA A 158 3.32 13.76 8.98
CA ALA A 158 3.72 14.04 10.36
C ALA A 158 2.59 13.80 11.39
N ARG A 159 1.36 14.11 11.00
CA ARG A 159 0.14 14.01 11.83
C ARG A 159 -0.97 13.15 11.21
N LYS A 160 -0.72 12.48 10.07
CA LYS A 160 -1.69 11.58 9.40
C LYS A 160 -1.10 10.18 9.32
N GLY A 161 -1.73 9.23 10.00
CA GLY A 161 -1.33 7.82 10.00
C GLY A 161 -0.17 7.49 10.93
N ALA A 162 0.40 6.31 10.72
CA ALA A 162 1.38 5.70 11.61
C ALA A 162 0.92 5.68 13.08
N ASP A 163 -0.32 5.25 13.32
CA ASP A 163 -0.92 5.24 14.67
C ASP A 163 -0.12 4.34 15.62
N ALA A 164 -0.06 4.70 16.90
CA ALA A 164 0.64 3.91 17.91
C ALA A 164 0.21 2.43 17.95
N GLN A 165 -1.06 2.14 17.68
CA GLN A 165 -1.61 0.78 17.64
C GLN A 165 -1.15 -0.03 16.42
N THR A 166 -0.77 0.62 15.33
CA THR A 166 -0.32 -0.03 14.09
C THR A 166 1.07 -0.65 14.25
N TRP A 167 1.97 0.03 14.98
CA TRP A 167 3.38 -0.36 15.05
C TRP A 167 3.64 -1.76 15.61
N PRO A 168 3.02 -2.19 16.72
CA PRO A 168 3.19 -3.56 17.21
C PRO A 168 2.77 -4.61 16.17
N VAL A 169 1.69 -4.34 15.43
CA VAL A 169 1.16 -5.27 14.43
C VAL A 169 2.10 -5.39 13.23
N LEU A 170 2.59 -4.26 12.70
CA LEU A 170 3.54 -4.27 11.58
C LEU A 170 4.88 -4.91 11.96
N LYS A 171 5.41 -4.61 13.16
CA LYS A 171 6.67 -5.18 13.65
C LYS A 171 6.57 -6.69 13.94
N ALA A 172 5.39 -7.19 14.26
CA ALA A 172 5.12 -8.61 14.46
C ALA A 172 4.80 -9.38 13.16
N ALA A 173 4.71 -8.70 12.01
CA ALA A 173 4.35 -9.32 10.74
C ALA A 173 5.38 -10.40 10.33
N PRO A 174 4.94 -11.61 9.94
CA PRO A 174 5.85 -12.68 9.54
C PRO A 174 6.77 -12.27 8.39
N GLY A 175 8.08 -12.37 8.61
CA GLY A 175 9.11 -12.13 7.60
C GLY A 175 9.50 -10.66 7.39
N VAL A 176 8.88 -9.71 8.11
CA VAL A 176 9.24 -8.28 8.04
C VAL A 176 10.69 -8.07 8.47
N ARG A 177 11.42 -7.24 7.73
CA ARG A 177 12.81 -6.86 8.00
C ARG A 177 12.95 -5.38 8.27
N ASP A 178 12.29 -4.55 7.47
CA ASP A 178 12.35 -3.10 7.59
C ASP A 178 11.00 -2.45 7.30
N ILE A 179 10.71 -1.38 8.04
CA ILE A 179 9.60 -0.47 7.79
C ILE A 179 10.20 0.91 7.54
N TRP A 180 9.99 1.47 6.37
CA TRP A 180 10.40 2.82 6.02
C TRP A 180 9.25 3.80 6.17
N GLN A 181 9.53 5.06 6.45
CA GLN A 181 8.51 6.11 6.58
C GLN A 181 8.78 7.30 5.67
N VAL A 182 7.71 7.92 5.18
CA VAL A 182 7.83 9.20 4.47
C VAL A 182 8.04 10.34 5.46
N HIS A 183 7.34 10.35 6.60
CA HIS A 183 7.52 11.36 7.66
C HIS A 183 7.70 10.73 9.03
N THR A 184 8.49 11.37 9.90
CA THR A 184 8.41 11.12 11.35
C THR A 184 6.97 11.39 11.79
N SER A 185 6.31 10.41 12.40
CA SER A 185 4.94 10.60 12.88
C SER A 185 4.93 10.95 14.36
N VAL A 186 4.18 12.00 14.71
CA VAL A 186 3.88 12.32 16.12
C VAL A 186 2.82 11.39 16.70
N ASN A 187 2.06 10.68 15.85
CA ASN A 187 1.01 9.74 16.26
C ASN A 187 1.56 8.35 16.60
N ALA A 188 2.81 8.05 16.22
CA ALA A 188 3.45 6.75 16.41
C ALA A 188 3.61 6.37 17.90
N GLY A 189 3.63 7.37 18.79
CA GLY A 189 3.99 7.18 20.18
C GLY A 189 5.51 7.07 20.39
N PRO A 190 5.95 7.09 21.67
CA PRO A 190 7.37 7.13 22.00
C PRO A 190 8.15 5.92 21.45
N GLY A 191 9.23 6.18 20.71
CA GLY A 191 10.16 5.14 20.22
C GLY A 191 9.61 4.22 19.12
N ALA A 192 8.43 4.52 18.57
CA ALA A 192 7.80 3.63 17.61
C ALA A 192 8.27 3.85 16.16
N ASN A 193 8.56 5.09 15.76
CA ASN A 193 9.19 5.43 14.48
C ASN A 193 10.52 4.64 14.32
N PRO A 194 10.92 4.26 13.09
CA PRO A 194 12.18 3.59 12.83
C PRO A 194 13.34 4.59 12.98
N PRO A 195 14.60 4.12 12.90
CA PRO A 195 15.75 5.03 12.89
C PRO A 195 15.66 6.08 11.78
N ASP A 196 16.18 7.28 12.03
CA ASP A 196 16.09 8.43 11.12
C ASP A 196 16.51 8.13 9.69
N ASP A 197 17.46 7.21 9.49
CA ASP A 197 17.92 6.80 8.16
C ASP A 197 16.81 6.20 7.28
N PHE A 198 15.75 5.69 7.89
CA PHE A 198 14.58 5.10 7.24
C PHE A 198 13.42 6.09 7.05
N ILE A 199 13.61 7.35 7.46
CA ILE A 199 12.59 8.41 7.40
C ILE A 199 12.99 9.51 6.42
N ALA A 200 12.17 9.73 5.39
CA ALA A 200 12.46 10.72 4.36
C ALA A 200 12.37 12.16 4.88
N ASN A 201 11.41 12.48 5.74
CA ASN A 201 11.18 13.82 6.29
C ASN A 201 11.11 13.77 7.82
N LEU A 202 12.06 14.41 8.50
CA LEU A 202 12.14 14.44 9.96
C LEU A 202 11.42 15.66 10.53
N GLU A 203 10.77 15.50 11.68
CA GLU A 203 10.20 16.65 12.39
C GLU A 203 11.29 17.61 12.92
N PRO A 204 11.03 18.93 12.94
CA PRO A 204 9.79 19.60 12.56
C PRO A 204 9.73 20.06 11.09
N ALA A 205 10.68 19.66 10.23
CA ALA A 205 10.83 20.22 8.89
C ALA A 205 10.39 19.22 7.80
N ASP A 206 9.38 19.60 7.01
CA ASP A 206 9.06 18.89 5.77
C ASP A 206 10.00 19.37 4.64
N GLY A 207 10.93 18.49 4.27
CA GLY A 207 11.91 18.76 3.21
C GLY A 207 11.44 18.33 1.82
N PHE A 208 10.19 17.88 1.68
CA PHE A 208 9.62 17.30 0.46
C PHE A 208 10.49 16.18 -0.12
N ARG A 209 11.16 15.42 0.76
CA ARG A 209 12.00 14.27 0.38
C ARG A 209 11.13 13.04 0.19
N TRP A 210 11.62 12.12 -0.63
CA TRP A 210 10.92 10.87 -0.95
C TRP A 210 11.81 9.66 -0.72
N LEU A 211 11.17 8.49 -0.68
CA LEU A 211 11.84 7.20 -0.75
C LEU A 211 11.85 6.75 -2.21
N HIS A 212 13.02 6.38 -2.72
CA HIS A 212 13.17 5.85 -4.07
C HIS A 212 13.33 4.33 -4.03
N ILE A 213 12.42 3.63 -4.69
CA ILE A 213 12.45 2.18 -4.85
C ILE A 213 12.91 1.86 -6.27
N SER A 214 14.02 1.13 -6.39
CA SER A 214 14.50 0.59 -7.67
C SER A 214 14.39 -0.93 -7.65
N ALA A 215 13.64 -1.51 -8.59
CA ALA A 215 13.35 -2.94 -8.64
C ALA A 215 13.91 -3.58 -9.91
N GLU A 216 14.44 -4.79 -9.76
CA GLU A 216 15.01 -5.61 -10.82
C GLU A 216 14.08 -6.78 -11.16
N LYS A 217 14.12 -7.27 -12.41
CA LYS A 217 13.34 -8.44 -12.84
C LYS A 217 13.69 -9.72 -12.07
N SER A 218 14.87 -9.79 -11.44
CA SER A 218 15.28 -10.88 -10.56
C SER A 218 14.46 -10.95 -9.28
N GLY A 219 13.72 -9.90 -8.92
CA GLY A 219 13.02 -9.74 -7.66
C GLY A 219 13.82 -8.97 -6.62
N SER A 220 15.12 -8.77 -6.84
CA SER A 220 15.91 -7.86 -6.01
C SER A 220 15.44 -6.43 -6.17
N PHE A 221 15.50 -5.66 -5.08
CA PHE A 221 15.18 -4.24 -5.10
C PHE A 221 15.99 -3.48 -4.07
N THR A 222 16.07 -2.16 -4.22
CA THR A 222 16.75 -1.25 -3.29
C THR A 222 15.81 -0.14 -2.90
N VAL A 223 15.73 0.16 -1.60
CA VAL A 223 15.07 1.35 -1.08
C VAL A 223 16.14 2.36 -0.69
N THR A 224 16.03 3.59 -1.21
CA THR A 224 16.95 4.70 -0.93
C THR A 224 16.18 5.86 -0.33
N ASN A 225 16.66 6.38 0.80
CA ASN A 225 16.16 7.62 1.37
C ASN A 225 16.84 8.81 0.68
N MET A 226 16.05 9.63 -0.02
CA MET A 226 16.58 10.74 -0.82
C MET A 226 16.98 11.96 0.03
N ARG A 227 16.72 11.95 1.34
CA ARG A 227 17.21 12.96 2.29
C ARG A 227 18.71 12.82 2.56
N ASN A 228 19.18 11.59 2.78
CA ASN A 228 20.53 11.30 3.29
C ASN A 228 21.34 10.32 2.41
N GLY A 229 20.74 9.73 1.37
CA GLY A 229 21.40 8.76 0.49
C GLY A 229 21.55 7.35 1.08
N PHE A 230 21.09 7.12 2.32
CA PHE A 230 21.06 5.81 2.94
C PHE A 230 20.20 4.87 2.09
N ARG A 231 20.69 3.65 1.87
CA ARG A 231 20.01 2.65 1.05
C ARG A 231 20.20 1.25 1.58
N ARG A 232 19.16 0.42 1.45
CA ARG A 232 19.26 -1.02 1.67
C ARG A 232 18.80 -1.79 0.45
N ARG A 233 19.55 -2.83 0.11
CA ARG A 233 19.23 -3.78 -0.96
C ARG A 233 18.61 -5.03 -0.34
N TYR A 234 17.60 -5.56 -1.01
CA TYR A 234 16.85 -6.75 -0.62
C TYR A 234 16.88 -7.76 -1.77
N SER A 235 17.05 -9.04 -1.43
CA SER A 235 16.91 -10.13 -2.39
C SER A 235 15.43 -10.42 -2.65
N GLY A 236 15.09 -10.82 -3.87
CA GLY A 236 13.74 -11.29 -4.19
C GLY A 236 13.35 -12.49 -3.31
N SER A 237 12.05 -12.73 -3.16
CA SER A 237 11.46 -13.77 -2.30
C SER A 237 11.74 -15.23 -2.74
N GLY A 238 12.82 -15.47 -3.48
CA GLY A 238 13.25 -16.78 -3.98
C GLY A 238 14.14 -17.60 -3.04
N ASP A 239 14.67 -17.01 -1.96
CA ASP A 239 15.73 -17.65 -1.14
C ASP A 239 15.29 -18.06 0.29
N THR A 240 14.01 -18.39 0.51
CA THR A 240 13.62 -19.06 1.76
C THR A 240 12.60 -20.16 1.48
N ASN A 241 13.07 -21.29 0.99
CA ASN A 241 12.55 -22.57 1.46
C ASN A 241 13.31 -22.89 2.77
N PRO A 242 12.66 -23.32 3.86
CA PRO A 242 13.39 -24.09 4.87
C PRO A 242 13.98 -25.37 4.25
#